data_AF-W4H2Q7-F1
#
_entry.id   AF-W4H2Q7-F1
#
_cell.length_a   1.000
_cell.length_b   1.000
_cell.length_c   1.000
_cell.angle_alpha   90.00
_cell.angle_beta   90.00
_cell.angle_gamma   90.00
#
_symmetry.space_group_name_H-M   'P 1'
#
loop_
_entity.id
_entity.type
_entity.pdbx_description
1 polymer ?
#
loop_
_entity_poly.entity_id
_entity_poly.type
_entity_poly.pdbx_seq_one_letter_code
_entity_poly.pdbx_strand_id
1 'polypeptide(L)'
;MRAIVAIVEVAVLLWATTAQHVGNLNRSVTEECQALKVQLDKLWIDQTQMTQGIVGGAVTETDCKQLHDINVMDYRTDAEQAALCSNACYNNTAYTYASMLNLDCFDGQDEYEVANQRLFAASFQFGCQQDASEKYCVPLLGLTIQNAGSNYDLCSDIVNKIGCCFESYKRYMSFGTSRSVDEMNAMASTCAAKVSNIGVPCTCHPGNGFASSVKGIVVCSHASKLGLEVTLMLVVVMFMTFMRV
;
A
#
# COMPACT_ATOMS: atom_id res chain seq x y z
N MET A 1 -37.82 2.69 9.57
CA MET A 1 -37.42 3.97 8.94
C MET A 1 -36.72 4.90 9.94
N ARG A 2 -35.69 4.42 10.66
CA ARG A 2 -34.83 5.20 11.58
C ARG A 2 -33.40 4.61 11.78
N ALA A 3 -32.94 3.69 10.92
CA ALA A 3 -31.64 3.02 11.10
C ALA A 3 -30.74 3.05 9.83
N ILE A 4 -31.13 3.79 8.79
CA ILE A 4 -30.46 3.76 7.47
C ILE A 4 -29.49 4.96 7.28
N VAL A 5 -29.43 5.88 8.24
CA VAL A 5 -28.60 7.10 8.12
C VAL A 5 -27.17 6.93 8.68
N ALA A 6 -26.88 5.88 9.45
CA ALA A 6 -25.62 5.78 10.19
C ALA A 6 -24.42 5.16 9.43
N ILE A 7 -24.60 4.58 8.24
CA ILE A 7 -23.50 3.89 7.52
C ILE A 7 -22.95 4.74 6.37
N VAL A 8 -23.69 5.75 5.91
CA VAL A 8 -23.26 6.66 4.82
C VAL A 8 -22.50 7.89 5.35
N GLU A 9 -22.58 8.18 6.66
CA GLU A 9 -21.91 9.33 7.28
C GLU A 9 -20.47 9.07 7.74
N VAL A 10 -20.00 7.81 7.77
CA VAL A 10 -18.61 7.51 8.15
C VAL A 10 -17.61 7.84 7.03
N ALA A 11 -18.07 8.04 5.79
CA ALA A 11 -17.21 8.25 4.63
C ALA A 11 -16.91 9.73 4.29
N VAL A 12 -17.50 10.71 4.98
CA VAL A 12 -17.44 12.14 4.55
C VAL A 12 -16.83 13.09 5.60
N LEU A 13 -16.37 12.62 6.76
CA LEU A 13 -15.98 13.51 7.88
C LEU A 13 -14.48 13.57 8.26
N LEU A 14 -13.56 13.17 7.37
CA LEU A 14 -12.10 13.29 7.64
C LEU A 14 -11.35 14.27 6.73
N TRP A 15 -12.07 15.04 5.91
CA TRP A 15 -11.48 16.08 5.07
C TRP A 15 -11.72 17.46 5.67
N ALA A 16 -11.02 17.80 6.76
CA ALA A 16 -10.62 19.17 7.12
C ALA A 16 -10.10 19.22 8.56
N THR A 17 -8.79 19.03 8.74
CA THR A 17 -8.00 19.85 9.67
C THR A 17 -6.53 19.79 9.26
N THR A 18 -6.08 20.82 8.56
CA THR A 18 -4.68 21.23 8.61
C THR A 18 -4.36 21.63 10.03
N ALA A 19 -3.73 20.75 10.79
CA ALA A 19 -3.10 21.11 12.04
C ALA A 19 -1.75 20.39 12.10
N GLN A 20 -0.67 21.15 11.89
CA GLN A 20 0.67 20.70 12.25
C GLN A 20 0.69 20.44 13.76
N HIS A 21 0.46 19.20 14.17
CA HIS A 21 0.60 18.79 15.56
C HIS A 21 1.95 18.11 15.71
N VAL A 22 2.85 18.82 16.40
CA VAL A 22 4.18 18.36 16.77
C VAL A 22 4.01 17.10 17.62
N GLY A 23 4.54 15.98 17.12
CA GLY A 23 4.47 14.66 17.74
C GLY A 23 5.10 14.62 19.14
N ASN A 24 4.74 13.56 19.86
CA ASN A 24 5.14 13.25 21.23
C ASN A 24 6.68 13.32 21.39
N LEU A 25 7.15 14.20 22.28
CA LEU A 25 8.57 14.60 22.44
C LEU A 25 9.53 13.51 22.98
N ASN A 26 9.05 12.29 23.25
CA ASN A 26 9.79 11.30 24.03
C ASN A 26 10.07 9.95 23.35
N ARG A 27 9.94 9.84 22.02
CA ARG A 27 10.45 8.67 21.28
C ARG A 27 11.48 9.14 20.25
N SER A 28 12.71 8.68 20.38
CA SER A 28 13.79 8.99 19.45
C SER A 28 13.49 8.37 18.09
N VAL A 29 13.04 9.19 17.13
CA VAL A 29 13.01 8.82 15.70
C VAL A 29 14.43 8.45 15.31
N THR A 30 14.64 7.22 14.83
CA THR A 30 15.98 6.78 14.43
C THR A 30 16.47 7.62 13.26
N GLU A 31 17.78 7.82 13.15
CA GLU A 31 18.38 8.52 12.01
C GLU A 31 17.97 7.88 10.66
N GLU A 32 17.79 6.56 10.66
CA GLU A 32 17.31 5.79 9.51
C GLU A 32 15.88 6.16 9.10
N CYS A 33 14.95 6.28 10.06
CA CYS A 33 13.58 6.72 9.78
C CYS A 33 13.52 8.16 9.28
N GLN A 34 14.35 9.04 9.84
CA GLN A 34 14.46 10.42 9.37
C GLN A 34 15.03 10.49 7.95
N ALA A 35 16.03 9.68 7.62
CA ALA A 35 16.59 9.61 6.28
C ALA A 35 15.57 9.11 5.25
N LEU A 36 14.75 8.11 5.60
CA LEU A 36 13.67 7.62 4.74
C LEU A 36 12.58 8.67 4.52
N LYS A 37 12.21 9.42 5.57
CA LYS A 37 11.28 10.54 5.44
C LYS A 37 11.80 11.60 4.48
N VAL A 38 13.08 11.98 4.59
CA VAL A 38 13.71 12.92 3.65
C VAL A 38 13.78 12.35 2.23
N GLN A 39 14.03 11.05 2.04
CA GLN A 39 13.99 10.42 0.71
C GLN A 39 12.59 10.49 0.10
N LEU A 40 11.56 10.33 0.93
CA LEU A 40 10.19 10.42 0.51
C LEU A 40 9.82 11.86 0.14
N ASP A 41 10.20 12.84 0.96
CA ASP A 41 10.02 14.27 0.67
C ASP A 41 10.73 14.67 -0.63
N LYS A 42 11.94 14.17 -0.90
CA LYS A 42 12.68 14.37 -2.18
C LYS A 42 11.92 13.92 -3.41
N LEU A 43 11.04 12.92 -3.28
CA LEU A 43 10.22 12.49 -4.41
C LEU A 43 9.13 13.52 -4.69
N TRP A 44 8.63 14.22 -3.67
CA TRP A 44 7.41 15.04 -3.75
C TRP A 44 7.64 16.53 -3.96
N ILE A 45 8.75 17.06 -3.47
CA ILE A 45 9.10 18.47 -3.58
C ILE A 45 10.45 18.63 -4.27
N ASP A 46 10.64 19.75 -4.98
CA ASP A 46 11.92 20.00 -5.64
C ASP A 46 13.07 20.25 -4.63
N GLN A 47 14.32 20.08 -5.11
CA GLN A 47 15.52 20.24 -4.29
C GLN A 47 15.66 21.66 -3.68
N THR A 48 15.13 22.68 -4.36
CA THR A 48 15.13 24.06 -3.87
C THR A 48 14.21 24.18 -2.65
N GLN A 49 13.00 23.62 -2.72
CA GLN A 49 12.03 23.63 -1.63
C GLN A 49 12.48 22.82 -0.42
N MET A 50 13.20 21.73 -0.63
CA MET A 50 13.82 21.01 0.49
C MET A 50 14.88 21.84 1.22
N THR A 51 15.68 22.62 0.47
CA THR A 51 16.85 23.30 1.03
C THR A 51 16.49 24.66 1.61
N GLN A 52 15.51 25.34 1.02
CA GLN A 52 15.14 26.72 1.34
C GLN A 52 13.79 26.83 2.07
N GLY A 53 13.06 25.71 2.22
CA GLY A 53 11.70 25.68 2.71
C GLY A 53 10.67 26.08 1.64
N ILE A 54 9.40 25.80 1.90
CA ILE A 54 8.29 26.14 1.00
C ILE A 54 7.96 27.63 1.18
N VAL A 55 8.37 28.46 0.22
CA VAL A 55 8.11 29.91 0.23
C VAL A 55 6.72 30.20 -0.34
N GLY A 56 5.87 30.89 0.43
CA GLY A 56 4.54 31.32 -0.03
C GLY A 56 3.46 30.23 -0.05
N GLY A 57 3.71 29.07 0.54
CA GLY A 57 2.74 27.97 0.66
C GLY A 57 2.51 27.17 -0.62
N ALA A 58 3.18 27.50 -1.72
CA ALA A 58 3.10 26.77 -2.98
C ALA A 58 4.23 25.73 -3.07
N VAL A 59 3.88 24.45 -3.12
CA VAL A 59 4.82 23.35 -3.41
C VAL A 59 4.97 23.24 -4.93
N THR A 60 6.19 23.38 -5.45
CA THR A 60 6.51 23.09 -6.85
C THR A 60 6.27 21.59 -7.04
N GLU A 61 5.24 21.25 -7.81
CA GLU A 61 4.86 19.85 -8.00
C GLU A 61 5.91 19.11 -8.81
N THR A 62 6.30 17.93 -8.34
CA THR A 62 7.08 16.95 -9.12
C THR A 62 6.12 15.94 -9.76
N ASP A 63 6.61 15.19 -10.74
CA ASP A 63 5.86 14.07 -11.36
C ASP A 63 5.41 13.02 -10.33
N CYS A 64 6.05 12.95 -9.16
CA CYS A 64 5.69 12.03 -8.08
C CYS A 64 4.74 12.61 -7.04
N LYS A 65 4.50 13.93 -7.02
CA LYS A 65 3.59 14.56 -6.04
C LYS A 65 2.15 14.05 -6.21
N GLN A 66 1.74 13.82 -7.45
CA GLN A 66 0.42 13.24 -7.73
C GLN A 66 0.22 11.87 -7.05
N LEU A 67 1.28 11.09 -6.80
CA LEU A 67 1.18 9.83 -6.05
C LEU A 67 1.04 10.04 -4.54
N HIS A 68 1.55 11.14 -4.00
CA HIS A 68 1.43 11.47 -2.58
C HIS A 68 0.00 11.88 -2.23
N ASP A 69 -0.62 12.68 -3.10
CA ASP A 69 -1.93 13.29 -2.82
C ASP A 69 -3.10 12.35 -3.14
N ILE A 70 -2.86 11.24 -3.83
CA ILE A 70 -3.88 10.22 -4.08
C ILE A 70 -3.92 9.19 -2.95
N ASN A 71 -5.12 8.70 -2.66
CA ASN A 71 -5.27 7.45 -1.95
C ASN A 71 -5.24 6.29 -2.96
N VAL A 72 -4.18 5.47 -2.88
CA VAL A 72 -3.97 4.30 -3.75
C VAL A 72 -5.10 3.28 -3.63
N MET A 73 -5.82 3.28 -2.49
CA MET A 73 -6.96 2.41 -2.24
C MET A 73 -8.29 2.93 -2.81
N ASP A 74 -8.34 4.18 -3.30
CA ASP A 74 -9.56 4.70 -3.91
C ASP A 74 -9.96 3.86 -5.13
N TYR A 75 -11.26 3.66 -5.29
CA TYR A 75 -11.79 2.94 -6.43
C TYR A 75 -11.39 3.62 -7.74
N ARG A 76 -10.82 2.82 -8.65
CA ARG A 76 -10.43 3.18 -10.01
C ARG A 76 -10.84 2.04 -10.92
N THR A 77 -11.08 2.31 -12.20
CA THR A 77 -11.17 1.25 -13.20
C THR A 77 -9.83 0.52 -13.35
N ASP A 78 -9.84 -0.68 -13.90
CA ASP A 78 -8.64 -1.48 -14.16
C ASP A 78 -7.59 -0.73 -15.00
N ALA A 79 -8.04 0.08 -15.97
CA ALA A 79 -7.17 0.90 -16.81
C ALA A 79 -6.57 2.11 -16.07
N GLU A 80 -7.35 2.77 -15.21
CA GLU A 80 -6.87 3.85 -14.35
C GLU A 80 -5.90 3.33 -13.28
N GLN A 81 -6.16 2.13 -12.74
CA GLN A 81 -5.25 1.45 -11.83
C GLN A 81 -3.95 1.06 -12.56
N ALA A 82 -4.01 0.60 -13.81
CA ALA A 82 -2.83 0.34 -14.62
C ALA A 82 -1.97 1.60 -14.83
N ALA A 83 -2.61 2.74 -15.11
CA ALA A 83 -1.93 4.02 -15.28
C ALA A 83 -1.23 4.46 -13.98
N LEU A 84 -1.91 4.30 -12.84
CA LEU A 84 -1.32 4.52 -11.52
C LEU A 84 -0.08 3.64 -11.29
N CYS A 85 -0.21 2.34 -11.55
CA CYS A 85 0.84 1.35 -11.36
C CYS A 85 2.01 1.47 -12.34
N SER A 86 1.81 2.19 -13.45
CA SER A 86 2.84 2.47 -14.44
C SER A 86 3.54 3.81 -14.20
N ASN A 87 3.13 4.57 -13.16
CA ASN A 87 3.82 5.80 -12.78
C ASN A 87 5.26 5.48 -12.36
N ALA A 88 6.24 6.16 -12.97
CA ALA A 88 7.67 5.91 -12.74
C ALA A 88 8.09 6.08 -11.27
N CYS A 89 7.36 6.88 -10.50
CA CYS A 89 7.63 7.13 -9.10
C CYS A 89 7.03 6.06 -8.17
N TYR A 90 6.05 5.28 -8.62
CA TYR A 90 5.30 4.34 -7.78
C TYR A 90 6.23 3.36 -7.07
N ASN A 91 7.19 2.80 -7.81
CA ASN A 91 8.13 1.82 -7.28
C ASN A 91 9.07 2.39 -6.23
N ASN A 92 9.57 3.61 -6.41
CA ASN A 92 10.43 4.28 -5.42
C ASN A 92 9.62 4.62 -4.16
N THR A 93 8.40 5.11 -4.32
CA THR A 93 7.49 5.38 -3.21
C THR A 93 7.14 4.11 -2.45
N ALA A 94 6.78 3.03 -3.16
CA ALA A 94 6.48 1.72 -2.58
C ALA A 94 7.69 1.14 -1.83
N TYR A 95 8.90 1.25 -2.39
CA TYR A 95 10.13 0.80 -1.73
C TYR A 95 10.40 1.56 -0.42
N THR A 96 10.36 2.90 -0.46
CA THR A 96 10.59 3.73 0.72
C THR A 96 9.56 3.43 1.83
N TYR A 97 8.29 3.29 1.47
CA TYR A 97 7.25 2.91 2.43
C TYR A 97 7.44 1.50 3.01
N ALA A 98 7.89 0.53 2.20
CA ALA A 98 8.23 -0.80 2.69
C ALA A 98 9.36 -0.75 3.73
N SER A 99 10.40 0.05 3.49
CA SER A 99 11.49 0.29 4.44
C SER A 99 10.99 0.95 5.73
N MET A 100 10.14 1.98 5.62
CA MET A 100 9.55 2.65 6.79
C MET A 100 8.69 1.70 7.63
N LEU A 101 7.91 0.83 6.99
CA LEU A 101 7.11 -0.19 7.67
C LEU A 101 8.00 -1.21 8.38
N ASN A 102 9.09 -1.65 7.76
CA ASN A 102 10.07 -2.58 8.36
C ASN A 102 10.75 -2.00 9.61
N LEU A 103 11.10 -0.72 9.57
CA LEU A 103 11.78 -0.01 10.67
C LEU A 103 10.82 0.59 11.72
N ASP A 104 9.51 0.43 11.53
CA ASP A 104 8.48 1.01 12.42
C ASP A 104 8.55 2.53 12.56
N CYS A 105 8.74 3.23 11.45
CA CYS A 105 8.96 4.68 11.41
C CYS A 105 7.71 5.55 11.62
N PHE A 106 6.56 4.96 11.95
CA PHE A 106 5.29 5.67 12.08
C PHE A 106 4.98 5.96 13.54
N ASP A 107 4.57 7.19 13.82
CA ASP A 107 4.26 7.66 15.16
C ASP A 107 3.00 8.53 15.15
N GLY A 108 2.26 8.54 16.25
CA GLY A 108 0.96 9.19 16.37
C GLY A 108 0.54 9.30 17.83
N GLN A 109 -0.51 10.08 18.09
CA GLN A 109 -1.05 10.29 19.44
C GLN A 109 -1.76 9.05 19.97
N ASP A 110 -2.28 8.21 19.09
CA ASP A 110 -2.95 6.95 19.42
C ASP A 110 -2.69 5.85 18.38
N GLU A 111 -3.20 4.66 18.68
CA GLU A 111 -3.05 3.48 17.83
C GLU A 111 -3.74 3.59 16.46
N TYR A 112 -4.80 4.40 16.35
CA TYR A 112 -5.54 4.59 15.11
C TYR A 112 -4.77 5.50 14.15
N GLU A 113 -4.15 6.55 14.66
CA GLU A 113 -3.29 7.43 13.86
C GLU A 113 -2.10 6.66 13.30
N VAL A 114 -1.41 5.87 14.13
CA VAL A 114 -0.30 5.02 13.69
C VAL A 114 -0.78 3.96 12.69
N ALA A 115 -1.92 3.31 12.95
CA ALA A 115 -2.50 2.34 12.02
C ALA A 115 -2.87 2.96 10.67
N ASN A 116 -3.43 4.18 10.65
CA ASN A 116 -3.76 4.89 9.42
C ASN A 116 -2.51 5.19 8.59
N GLN A 117 -1.44 5.66 9.22
CA GLN A 117 -0.17 5.91 8.52
C GLN A 117 0.44 4.62 7.97
N ARG A 118 0.42 3.53 8.75
CA ARG A 118 0.89 2.21 8.31
C ARG A 118 0.05 1.65 7.16
N LEU A 119 -1.28 1.78 7.23
CA LEU A 119 -2.19 1.36 6.16
C LEU A 119 -1.96 2.19 4.89
N PHE A 120 -1.79 3.51 5.02
CA PHE A 120 -1.44 4.34 3.87
C PHE A 120 -0.13 3.88 3.20
N ALA A 121 0.92 3.67 3.98
CA ALA A 121 2.19 3.14 3.45
C ALA A 121 2.05 1.73 2.84
N ALA A 122 1.28 0.85 3.49
CA ALA A 122 1.03 -0.52 3.04
C ALA A 122 0.17 -0.57 1.77
N SER A 123 -0.64 0.47 1.51
CA SER A 123 -1.46 0.55 0.31
C SER A 123 -0.62 0.48 -0.97
N PHE A 124 0.61 1.01 -0.96
CA PHE A 124 1.53 0.92 -2.08
C PHE A 124 2.02 -0.52 -2.35
N GLN A 125 1.99 -1.40 -1.34
CA GLN A 125 2.33 -2.81 -1.49
C GLN A 125 1.17 -3.62 -2.10
N PHE A 126 -0.07 -3.16 -1.88
CA PHE A 126 -1.29 -3.83 -2.32
C PHE A 126 -1.88 -3.26 -3.62
N GLY A 127 -1.79 -1.96 -3.84
CA GLY A 127 -2.53 -1.22 -4.86
C GLY A 127 -2.34 -1.74 -6.28
N CYS A 128 -1.16 -2.28 -6.57
CA CYS A 128 -0.80 -2.80 -7.88
C CYS A 128 -0.76 -4.32 -7.94
N GLN A 129 -1.47 -5.02 -7.04
CA GLN A 129 -1.63 -6.46 -7.12
C GLN A 129 -2.74 -6.85 -8.09
N GLN A 130 -2.56 -7.99 -8.74
CA GLN A 130 -3.51 -8.51 -9.73
C GLN A 130 -3.86 -9.96 -9.44
N ASP A 131 -5.11 -10.33 -9.73
CA ASP A 131 -5.55 -11.72 -9.69
C ASP A 131 -4.94 -12.56 -10.84
N ALA A 132 -5.29 -13.84 -10.88
CA ALA A 132 -4.82 -14.75 -11.94
C ALA A 132 -5.31 -14.38 -13.35
N SER A 133 -6.31 -13.49 -13.46
CA SER A 133 -6.86 -12.98 -14.72
C SER A 133 -6.29 -11.60 -15.08
N GLU A 134 -5.21 -11.18 -14.40
CA GLU A 134 -4.54 -9.89 -14.56
C GLU A 134 -5.43 -8.68 -14.20
N LYS A 135 -6.50 -8.89 -13.41
CA LYS A 135 -7.34 -7.81 -12.89
C LYS A 135 -6.81 -7.26 -11.59
N TYR A 136 -6.72 -5.94 -11.49
CA TYR A 136 -6.22 -5.31 -10.27
C TYR A 136 -7.16 -5.55 -9.09
N CYS A 137 -6.57 -5.89 -7.94
CA CYS A 137 -7.31 -6.23 -6.75
C CYS A 137 -8.15 -5.06 -6.21
N VAL A 138 -7.63 -3.83 -6.23
CA VAL A 138 -8.37 -2.63 -5.75
C VAL A 138 -9.71 -2.45 -6.48
N PRO A 139 -9.77 -2.35 -7.83
CA PRO A 139 -11.04 -2.31 -8.55
C PRO A 139 -11.92 -3.52 -8.28
N LEU A 140 -11.33 -4.72 -8.27
CA LEU A 140 -12.08 -5.96 -8.11
C LEU A 140 -12.79 -6.03 -6.75
N LEU A 141 -12.10 -5.62 -5.68
CA LEU A 141 -12.69 -5.51 -4.34
C LEU A 141 -13.85 -4.50 -4.33
N GLY A 142 -13.63 -3.28 -4.85
CA GLY A 142 -14.64 -2.24 -4.88
C GLY A 142 -15.89 -2.64 -5.65
N LEU A 143 -15.72 -3.17 -6.87
CA LEU A 143 -16.83 -3.65 -7.71
C LEU A 143 -17.55 -4.82 -7.09
N THR A 144 -16.83 -5.77 -6.48
CA THR A 144 -17.46 -6.95 -5.89
C THR A 144 -18.33 -6.57 -4.70
N ILE A 145 -17.84 -5.70 -3.81
CA ILE A 145 -18.61 -5.21 -2.67
C ILE A 145 -19.82 -4.40 -3.15
N GLN A 146 -19.64 -3.52 -4.13
CA GLN A 146 -20.73 -2.73 -4.70
C GLN A 146 -21.82 -3.63 -5.32
N ASN A 147 -21.43 -4.66 -6.08
CA ASN A 147 -22.35 -5.57 -6.75
C ASN A 147 -23.04 -6.55 -5.80
N ALA A 148 -22.43 -6.90 -4.67
CA ALA A 148 -23.02 -7.76 -3.66
C ALA A 148 -24.26 -7.12 -3.00
N GLY A 149 -24.30 -5.77 -2.93
CA GLY A 149 -25.42 -5.05 -2.34
C GLY A 149 -25.59 -5.35 -0.84
N SER A 150 -26.83 -5.26 -0.34
CA SER A 150 -27.10 -5.42 1.11
C SER A 150 -27.44 -6.84 1.56
N ASN A 151 -27.68 -7.77 0.62
CA ASN A 151 -28.07 -9.15 0.91
C ASN A 151 -27.11 -10.09 0.16
N TYR A 152 -26.00 -10.46 0.79
CA TYR A 152 -24.96 -11.30 0.17
C TYR A 152 -24.49 -12.41 1.13
N ASP A 153 -24.03 -13.54 0.58
CA ASP A 153 -23.21 -14.52 1.31
C ASP A 153 -21.75 -14.11 1.18
N LEU A 154 -21.10 -13.82 2.31
CA LEU A 154 -19.72 -13.35 2.34
C LEU A 154 -18.77 -14.26 1.54
N CYS A 155 -18.96 -15.57 1.62
CA CYS A 155 -18.03 -16.52 1.05
C CYS A 155 -18.24 -16.69 -0.46
N SER A 156 -19.48 -16.90 -0.93
CA SER A 156 -19.74 -17.11 -2.36
C SER A 156 -19.78 -15.82 -3.16
N ASP A 157 -20.30 -14.74 -2.58
CA ASP A 157 -20.58 -13.51 -3.33
C ASP A 157 -19.44 -12.50 -3.28
N ILE A 158 -18.56 -12.61 -2.27
CA ILE A 158 -17.40 -11.72 -2.10
C ILE A 158 -16.10 -12.50 -2.15
N VAL A 159 -15.78 -13.30 -1.13
CA VAL A 159 -14.45 -13.91 -0.95
C VAL A 159 -14.07 -14.79 -2.14
N ASN A 160 -14.99 -15.64 -2.61
CA ASN A 160 -14.75 -16.49 -3.76
C ASN A 160 -14.59 -15.70 -5.07
N LYS A 161 -15.29 -14.56 -5.22
CA LYS A 161 -15.23 -13.73 -6.43
C LYS A 161 -13.95 -12.91 -6.54
N ILE A 162 -13.41 -12.44 -5.41
CA ILE A 162 -12.15 -11.70 -5.38
C ILE A 162 -10.93 -12.63 -5.29
N GLY A 163 -11.12 -13.92 -5.01
CA GLY A 163 -10.08 -14.94 -5.08
C GLY A 163 -8.85 -14.62 -4.23
N CYS A 164 -7.65 -14.71 -4.83
CA CYS A 164 -6.39 -14.41 -4.14
C CYS A 164 -6.31 -12.97 -3.62
N CYS A 165 -7.10 -12.04 -4.18
CA CYS A 165 -7.11 -10.64 -3.73
C CYS A 165 -7.64 -10.52 -2.30
N PHE A 166 -8.46 -11.48 -1.85
CA PHE A 166 -8.88 -11.55 -0.45
C PHE A 166 -7.69 -11.73 0.50
N GLU A 167 -6.83 -12.72 0.25
CA GLU A 167 -5.68 -12.98 1.12
C GLU A 167 -4.68 -11.81 1.05
N SER A 168 -4.45 -11.27 -0.13
CA SER A 168 -3.64 -10.06 -0.32
C SER A 168 -4.18 -8.88 0.48
N TYR A 169 -5.50 -8.66 0.46
CA TYR A 169 -6.15 -7.60 1.22
C TYR A 169 -6.09 -7.86 2.74
N LYS A 170 -6.30 -9.10 3.18
CA LYS A 170 -6.09 -9.51 4.57
C LYS A 170 -4.68 -9.21 5.06
N ARG A 171 -3.67 -9.46 4.23
CA ARG A 171 -2.27 -9.13 4.55
C ARG A 171 -2.03 -7.63 4.58
N TYR A 172 -2.64 -6.86 3.69
CA TYR A 172 -2.65 -5.40 3.79
C TYR A 172 -3.28 -4.92 5.11
N MET A 173 -4.42 -5.50 5.52
CA MET A 173 -5.09 -5.15 6.78
C MET A 173 -4.31 -5.52 8.04
N SER A 174 -3.28 -6.36 7.94
CA SER A 174 -2.37 -6.68 9.04
C SER A 174 -1.55 -5.47 9.54
N PHE A 175 -1.44 -4.42 8.74
CA PHE A 175 -0.81 -3.14 9.09
C PHE A 175 -1.74 -2.18 9.83
N GLY A 176 -3.04 -2.52 9.92
CA GLY A 176 -4.05 -1.75 10.63
C GLY A 176 -4.09 -2.02 12.13
N THR A 177 -5.27 -1.84 12.72
CA THR A 177 -5.51 -2.11 14.14
C THR A 177 -5.67 -3.61 14.40
N SER A 178 -5.49 -4.03 15.67
CA SER A 178 -5.75 -5.42 16.10
C SER A 178 -7.14 -5.91 15.69
N ARG A 179 -8.16 -5.06 15.85
CA ARG A 179 -9.53 -5.33 15.43
C ARG A 179 -9.63 -5.64 13.93
N SER A 180 -8.94 -4.87 13.09
CA SER A 180 -8.92 -5.09 11.64
C SER A 180 -8.34 -6.47 11.30
N VAL A 181 -7.29 -6.88 12.02
CA VAL A 181 -6.65 -8.20 11.87
C VAL A 181 -7.60 -9.31 12.29
N ASP A 182 -8.25 -9.17 13.44
CA ASP A 182 -9.19 -10.15 13.98
C ASP A 182 -10.40 -10.34 13.06
N GLU A 183 -10.96 -9.25 12.54
CA GLU A 183 -12.08 -9.29 11.59
C GLU A 183 -11.69 -10.03 10.31
N MET A 184 -10.53 -9.73 9.71
CA MET A 184 -10.08 -10.42 8.50
C MET A 184 -9.76 -11.90 8.74
N ASN A 185 -9.19 -12.25 9.91
CA ASN A 185 -8.94 -13.64 10.29
C ASN A 185 -10.25 -14.41 10.51
N ALA A 186 -11.26 -13.79 11.12
CA ALA A 186 -12.57 -14.38 11.32
C ALA A 186 -13.28 -14.65 9.97
N MET A 187 -13.22 -13.70 9.03
CA MET A 187 -13.75 -13.87 7.67
C MET A 187 -13.06 -15.02 6.94
N ALA A 188 -11.72 -15.08 7.00
CA ALA A 188 -10.95 -16.15 6.38
C ALA A 188 -11.34 -17.52 6.95
N SER A 189 -11.47 -17.62 8.28
CA SER A 189 -11.88 -18.85 8.96
C SER A 189 -13.29 -19.29 8.56
N THR A 190 -14.23 -18.35 8.49
CA THR A 190 -15.64 -18.62 8.10
C THR A 190 -15.73 -19.15 6.67
N CYS A 191 -14.87 -18.68 5.77
CA CYS A 191 -14.89 -19.07 4.36
C CYS A 191 -13.92 -20.20 3.99
N ALA A 192 -13.07 -20.66 4.91
CA ALA A 192 -12.04 -21.66 4.63
C ALA A 192 -12.58 -22.99 4.10
N ALA A 193 -13.77 -23.40 4.52
CA ALA A 193 -14.42 -24.63 4.04
C ALA A 193 -15.13 -24.46 2.68
N LYS A 194 -15.35 -23.22 2.24
CA LYS A 194 -16.15 -22.88 1.05
C LYS A 194 -15.31 -22.36 -0.12
N VAL A 195 -14.12 -21.81 0.15
CA VAL A 195 -13.27 -21.16 -0.84
C VAL A 195 -11.90 -21.84 -0.88
N SER A 196 -11.57 -22.43 -2.04
CA SER A 196 -10.25 -23.01 -2.26
C SER A 196 -9.16 -21.92 -2.30
N ASN A 197 -7.97 -22.22 -1.79
CA ASN A 197 -6.79 -21.34 -1.86
C ASN A 197 -6.95 -19.97 -1.18
N ILE A 198 -7.87 -19.84 -0.21
CA ILE A 198 -8.11 -18.59 0.55
C ILE A 198 -6.87 -18.05 1.30
N GLY A 199 -5.81 -18.86 1.46
CA GLY A 199 -4.56 -18.47 2.11
C GLY A 199 -3.41 -18.13 1.15
N VAL A 200 -3.65 -18.07 -0.16
CA VAL A 200 -2.63 -17.79 -1.16
C VAL A 200 -2.78 -16.34 -1.66
N PRO A 201 -1.81 -15.45 -1.39
CA PRO A 201 -1.87 -14.08 -1.90
C PRO A 201 -1.62 -14.05 -3.40
N CYS A 202 -2.18 -13.02 -4.05
CA CYS A 202 -2.00 -12.80 -5.47
C CYS A 202 -0.54 -12.58 -5.86
N THR A 203 -0.24 -12.76 -7.15
CA THR A 203 1.08 -12.44 -7.71
C THR A 203 1.31 -10.93 -7.69
N CYS A 204 2.56 -10.52 -7.52
CA CYS A 204 2.91 -9.12 -7.72
C CYS A 204 2.86 -8.84 -9.23
N HIS A 205 2.18 -7.78 -9.67
CA HIS A 205 2.26 -7.31 -11.05
C HIS A 205 3.73 -7.05 -11.42
N PRO A 206 4.19 -7.29 -12.67
CA PRO A 206 5.54 -6.96 -13.13
C PRO A 206 5.96 -5.49 -12.90
N GLY A 207 5.01 -4.59 -12.64
CA GLY A 207 5.25 -3.19 -12.25
C GLY A 207 5.25 -2.90 -10.75
N ASN A 208 4.94 -3.87 -9.89
CA ASN A 208 4.99 -3.75 -8.41
C ASN A 208 6.16 -4.57 -7.85
N GLY A 209 7.31 -4.44 -8.49
CA GLY A 209 8.49 -5.26 -8.23
C GLY A 209 9.11 -5.07 -6.84
N PHE A 210 8.74 -3.98 -6.17
CA PHE A 210 9.22 -3.61 -4.83
C PHE A 210 8.20 -3.89 -3.72
N ALA A 211 7.00 -4.40 -4.05
CA ALA A 211 6.11 -4.99 -3.07
C ALA A 211 6.76 -6.26 -2.50
N SER A 212 7.52 -6.05 -1.43
CA SER A 212 8.37 -7.05 -0.81
C SER A 212 7.67 -7.68 0.40
N SER A 213 8.39 -8.55 1.11
CA SER A 213 7.99 -8.96 2.46
C SER A 213 8.23 -7.80 3.42
N VAL A 214 7.18 -7.32 4.06
CA VAL A 214 7.26 -6.23 5.05
C VAL A 214 6.96 -6.81 6.42
N LYS A 215 7.92 -6.70 7.36
CA LYS A 215 7.88 -7.32 8.69
C LYS A 215 7.58 -8.84 8.62
N GLY A 216 8.11 -9.51 7.61
CA GLY A 216 7.86 -10.94 7.36
C GLY A 216 6.50 -11.26 6.73
N ILE A 217 5.68 -10.25 6.45
CA ILE A 217 4.36 -10.38 5.83
C ILE A 217 4.53 -10.29 4.31
N VAL A 218 4.30 -11.41 3.63
CA VAL A 218 4.40 -11.51 2.17
C VAL A 218 3.09 -11.01 1.56
N VAL A 219 2.98 -9.72 1.24
CA VAL A 219 1.73 -9.14 0.73
C VAL A 219 1.37 -9.66 -0.66
N CYS A 220 2.36 -10.06 -1.49
CA CYS A 220 2.16 -10.74 -2.77
C CYS A 220 3.18 -11.86 -2.99
N SER A 221 2.80 -12.88 -3.77
CA SER A 221 3.53 -14.15 -3.90
C SER A 221 4.80 -14.11 -4.78
N HIS A 222 5.18 -12.95 -5.35
CA HIS A 222 6.32 -12.80 -6.29
C HIS A 222 7.34 -11.72 -5.90
N ALA A 223 7.36 -11.29 -4.63
CA ALA A 223 8.28 -10.30 -4.06
C ALA A 223 9.79 -10.58 -4.28
N SER A 224 10.17 -11.76 -4.73
CA SER A 224 11.54 -12.28 -4.73
C SER A 224 12.19 -12.48 -6.10
N LYS A 225 11.54 -12.13 -7.24
CA LYS A 225 12.18 -12.32 -8.56
C LYS A 225 13.07 -11.16 -9.04
N LEU A 226 12.89 -9.94 -8.56
CA LEU A 226 13.74 -8.80 -8.97
C LEU A 226 15.07 -8.70 -8.21
N GLY A 227 15.16 -9.24 -6.99
CA GLY A 227 16.41 -9.25 -6.21
C GLY A 227 17.48 -10.18 -6.81
N LEU A 228 17.08 -11.26 -7.47
CA LEU A 228 18.03 -12.21 -8.06
C LEU A 228 18.53 -11.75 -9.44
N GLU A 229 17.69 -11.12 -10.26
CA GLU A 229 18.08 -10.70 -11.62
C GLU A 229 18.93 -9.42 -11.63
N VAL A 230 18.69 -8.47 -10.73
CA VAL A 230 19.54 -7.27 -10.61
C VAL A 230 20.93 -7.63 -10.06
N THR A 231 21.01 -8.60 -9.15
CA THR A 231 22.30 -9.11 -8.65
C THR A 231 23.05 -9.91 -9.73
N LEU A 232 22.36 -10.68 -10.57
CA LEU A 232 23.00 -11.38 -11.69
C LEU A 232 23.51 -10.42 -12.77
N MET A 233 22.76 -9.36 -13.12
CA MET A 233 23.23 -8.37 -14.10
C MET A 233 24.46 -7.60 -13.62
N LEU A 234 24.54 -7.22 -12.34
CA LEU A 234 25.72 -6.55 -11.78
C LEU A 234 26.96 -7.47 -11.79
N VAL A 235 26.80 -8.76 -11.49
CA VAL A 235 27.90 -9.74 -11.54
C VAL A 235 28.38 -9.98 -12.98
N VAL A 236 27.46 -10.09 -13.95
CA VAL A 236 27.81 -10.29 -15.37
C VAL A 236 28.52 -9.05 -15.94
N VAL A 237 28.06 -7.83 -15.60
CA VAL A 237 28.74 -6.59 -16.03
C VAL A 237 30.12 -6.46 -15.40
N MET A 238 30.30 -6.79 -14.11
CA MET A 238 31.64 -6.80 -13.50
C MET A 238 32.57 -7.84 -14.14
N PHE A 239 32.09 -9.06 -14.43
CA PHE A 239 32.90 -10.09 -15.09
C PHE A 239 33.30 -9.72 -16.53
N MET A 240 32.39 -9.11 -17.30
CA MET A 240 32.71 -8.65 -18.66
C MET A 240 33.67 -7.47 -18.69
N THR A 241 33.69 -6.65 -17.63
CA THR A 241 34.64 -5.53 -17.49
C THR A 241 36.02 -6.03 -17.05
N PHE A 242 36.09 -7.05 -16.19
CA PHE A 242 37.35 -7.66 -15.74
C PHE A 242 38.04 -8.50 -16.83
N MET A 243 37.30 -9.08 -17.78
CA MET A 243 37.88 -9.83 -18.91
C MET A 243 38.33 -8.94 -20.08
N ARG A 244 38.11 -7.62 -20.00
CA ARG A 244 38.52 -6.64 -21.03
C ARG A 244 39.72 -5.78 -20.63
N VAL A 245 40.39 -6.10 -19.51
CA VAL A 245 41.68 -5.51 -19.09
C VAL A 245 42.79 -6.53 -19.31
#